data_AF-A0A534PG15-F1
#
_entry.id   AF-A0A534PG15-F1
#
_cell.length_a   1.000
_cell.length_b   1.000
_cell.length_c   1.000
_cell.angle_alpha   90.00
_cell.angle_beta   90.00
_cell.angle_gamma   90.00
#
_symmetry.space_group_name_H-M   'P 1'
#
loop_
_entity.id
_entity.type
_entity.pdbx_description
1 polymer ?
#
loop_
_entity_poly.entity_id
_entity_poly.type
_entity_poly.pdbx_seq_one_letter_code
_entity_poly.pdbx_strand_id
1 'polypeptide(L)'
;NGEAIYGTRPWAIFGEGPTTVVEGPFGDEKRSPFTSADVRFTTRGDTLYAIVLDWPADGKVTVRSLASSSPHLHGEVGSVELLGSASPVKWSRDATGLHVELPAARPSDYALALRVQKTARSDAGAHPNCAPARSGERSGAELARIRGL
;
A
#
# COMPACT_ATOMS: atom_id res chain seq x y z
N ASN A 1 -12.69 -12.68 -6.96
CA ASN A 1 -12.07 -11.67 -6.07
C ASN A 1 -11.74 -12.17 -4.65
N GLY A 2 -11.83 -13.48 -4.34
CA GLY A 2 -11.60 -13.98 -2.97
C GLY A 2 -10.19 -13.71 -2.42
N GLU A 3 -9.18 -13.58 -3.28
CA GLU A 3 -7.80 -13.27 -2.89
C GLU A 3 -7.64 -11.90 -2.21
N ALA A 4 -8.53 -10.94 -2.52
CA ALA A 4 -8.52 -9.60 -1.92
C ALA A 4 -9.13 -9.57 -0.51
N ILE A 5 -9.64 -10.70 0.01
CA ILE A 5 -10.35 -10.79 1.28
C ILE A 5 -9.74 -11.89 2.16
N TYR A 6 -9.50 -13.08 1.61
CA TYR A 6 -9.00 -14.20 2.39
C TYR A 6 -7.49 -14.12 2.61
N GLY A 7 -7.08 -14.13 3.88
CA GLY A 7 -5.67 -14.11 4.27
C GLY A 7 -5.00 -12.73 4.17
N THR A 8 -5.76 -11.68 3.87
CA THR A 8 -5.26 -10.29 3.88
C THR A 8 -5.25 -9.71 5.29
N ARG A 9 -4.64 -8.54 5.45
CA ARG A 9 -4.70 -7.70 6.66
C ARG A 9 -5.22 -6.31 6.29
N PRO A 10 -5.82 -5.56 7.23
CA PRO A 10 -6.07 -4.13 7.03
C PRO A 10 -4.78 -3.42 6.63
N TRP A 11 -4.88 -2.49 5.69
CA TRP A 11 -3.76 -1.61 5.35
C TRP A 11 -3.71 -0.39 6.30
N ALA A 12 -2.75 0.51 6.10
CA ALA A 12 -2.51 1.70 6.93
C ALA A 12 -3.76 2.57 7.13
N ILE A 13 -4.66 2.56 6.15
CA ILE A 13 -6.01 3.10 6.23
C ILE A 13 -7.01 2.04 5.76
N PHE A 14 -8.20 2.04 6.33
CA PHE A 14 -9.24 1.06 6.00
C PHE A 14 -9.91 1.35 4.64
N GLY A 15 -9.93 2.61 4.21
CA GLY A 15 -10.61 3.05 3.00
C GLY A 15 -10.61 4.56 2.83
N GLU A 16 -11.05 5.00 1.66
CA GLU A 16 -11.34 6.41 1.33
C GLU A 16 -12.74 6.51 0.72
N GLY A 17 -13.30 7.71 0.69
CA GLY A 17 -14.58 7.99 0.07
C GLY A 17 -15.51 8.83 0.95
N PRO A 18 -16.55 9.43 0.36
CA PRO A 18 -17.48 10.30 1.07
C PRO A 18 -18.48 9.52 1.92
N THR A 19 -18.62 8.20 1.72
CA THR A 19 -19.65 7.42 2.40
C THR A 19 -19.20 7.03 3.81
N THR A 20 -19.64 7.82 4.79
CA THR A 20 -19.46 7.51 6.21
C THR A 20 -20.29 6.30 6.61
N VAL A 21 -19.65 5.28 7.16
CA VAL A 21 -20.35 4.15 7.78
C VAL A 21 -20.84 4.61 9.14
N VAL A 22 -22.16 4.74 9.31
CA VAL A 22 -22.76 5.06 10.62
C VAL A 22 -22.71 3.78 11.47
N GLU A 23 -21.88 3.77 12.51
CA GLU A 23 -21.82 2.66 13.47
C GLU A 23 -23.00 2.70 14.44
N GLY A 24 -23.73 1.59 14.56
CA GLY A 24 -24.83 1.42 15.51
C GLY A 24 -25.72 0.21 15.17
N PRO A 25 -26.43 -0.37 16.15
CA PRO A 25 -27.23 -1.60 15.97
C PRO A 25 -28.43 -1.48 15.00
N PHE A 26 -28.67 -0.27 14.45
CA PHE A 26 -29.76 0.03 13.51
C PHE A 26 -29.26 0.84 12.29
N GLY A 27 -27.97 0.73 11.93
CA GLY A 27 -27.33 1.52 10.87
C GLY A 27 -27.53 1.02 9.44
N ASP A 28 -28.41 0.04 9.20
CA ASP A 28 -28.62 -0.55 7.86
C ASP A 28 -29.66 0.24 7.03
N GLU A 29 -30.63 0.93 7.65
CA GLU A 29 -31.73 1.58 6.91
C GLU A 29 -31.43 2.97 6.35
N LYS A 30 -30.27 3.57 6.67
CA LYS A 30 -29.89 4.93 6.21
C LYS A 30 -28.45 5.03 5.69
N ARG A 31 -27.93 3.97 5.07
CA ARG A 31 -26.63 4.05 4.41
C ARG A 31 -26.81 4.62 3.01
N SER A 32 -26.15 5.74 2.71
CA SER A 32 -26.05 6.22 1.33
C SER A 32 -25.47 5.11 0.45
N PRO A 33 -25.95 4.96 -0.79
CA PRO A 33 -25.36 4.00 -1.72
C PRO A 33 -23.86 4.30 -1.88
N PHE A 34 -23.04 3.25 -1.87
CA PHE A 34 -21.62 3.40 -2.15
C PHE A 34 -21.41 3.91 -3.58
N THR A 35 -20.33 4.66 -3.76
CA THR A 35 -19.95 5.30 -5.00
C THR A 35 -18.61 4.78 -5.49
N SER A 36 -18.25 5.09 -6.73
CA SER A 36 -16.93 4.76 -7.29
C SER A 36 -15.78 5.51 -6.60
N ALA A 37 -16.10 6.49 -5.74
CA ALA A 37 -15.12 7.16 -4.87
C ALA A 37 -14.90 6.42 -3.55
N ASP A 38 -15.73 5.42 -3.21
CA ASP A 38 -15.57 4.61 -2.02
C ASP A 38 -14.67 3.41 -2.31
N VAL A 39 -13.49 3.41 -1.68
CA VAL A 39 -12.46 2.37 -1.88
C VAL A 39 -12.11 1.76 -0.53
N ARG A 40 -12.05 0.43 -0.48
CA ARG A 40 -11.59 -0.33 0.69
C ARG A 40 -10.24 -0.97 0.41
N PHE A 41 -9.38 -0.99 1.42
CA PHE A 41 -8.02 -1.50 1.28
C PHE A 41 -7.77 -2.74 2.11
N THR A 42 -7.14 -3.72 1.47
CA THR A 42 -6.57 -4.89 2.15
C THR A 42 -5.18 -5.15 1.59
N THR A 43 -4.29 -5.75 2.37
CA THR A 43 -2.92 -6.04 1.91
C THR A 43 -2.48 -7.45 2.27
N ARG A 44 -1.59 -8.00 1.45
CA ARG A 44 -0.92 -9.27 1.69
C ARG A 44 0.53 -9.15 1.20
N GLY A 45 1.46 -9.01 2.13
CA GLY A 45 2.88 -8.76 1.82
C GLY A 45 3.05 -7.49 0.97
N ASP A 46 3.67 -7.64 -0.18
CA ASP A 46 3.92 -6.55 -1.13
C ASP A 46 2.73 -6.25 -2.05
N THR A 47 1.63 -7.00 -1.93
CA THR A 47 0.41 -6.73 -2.69
C THR A 47 -0.56 -5.92 -1.86
N LEU A 48 -1.07 -4.83 -2.45
CA LEU A 48 -2.19 -4.04 -1.94
C LEU A 48 -3.39 -4.26 -2.86
N TYR A 49 -4.56 -4.49 -2.28
CA TYR A 49 -5.82 -4.56 -3.01
C TYR A 49 -6.63 -3.30 -2.72
N ALA A 50 -7.04 -2.61 -3.78
CA ALA A 50 -7.96 -1.47 -3.72
C ALA A 50 -9.31 -1.92 -4.30
N ILE A 51 -10.31 -2.04 -3.43
CA ILE A 51 -11.64 -2.56 -3.76
C ILE A 51 -12.57 -1.36 -3.89
N VAL A 52 -12.93 -1.00 -5.13
CA VAL A 52 -13.88 0.06 -5.42
C VAL A 52 -15.29 -0.51 -5.32
N LEU A 53 -16.14 0.16 -4.56
CA LEU A 53 -17.45 -0.36 -4.17
C LEU A 53 -18.55 -0.13 -5.21
N ASP A 54 -18.26 0.67 -6.24
CA ASP A 54 -19.14 0.84 -7.41
C ASP A 54 -18.34 1.11 -8.69
N TRP A 55 -18.91 0.76 -9.84
CA TRP A 55 -18.24 0.92 -11.13
C TRP A 55 -18.35 2.36 -11.63
N PRO A 56 -17.24 3.07 -11.90
CA PRO A 56 -17.31 4.45 -12.37
C PRO A 56 -17.88 4.53 -13.80
N ALA A 57 -18.86 5.40 -14.01
CA ALA A 57 -19.51 5.59 -15.30
C ALA A 57 -18.57 6.11 -16.40
N ASP A 58 -17.53 6.85 -16.03
CA ASP A 58 -16.50 7.35 -16.93
C ASP A 58 -15.35 6.35 -17.19
N GLY A 59 -15.42 5.16 -16.58
CA GLY A 59 -14.43 4.11 -16.70
C GLY A 59 -13.09 4.44 -16.04
N LYS A 60 -13.03 5.43 -15.14
CA LYS A 60 -11.79 5.86 -14.49
C LYS A 60 -11.88 5.72 -12.97
N VAL A 61 -10.82 5.18 -12.38
CA VAL A 61 -10.66 5.09 -10.93
C VAL A 61 -9.49 5.97 -10.52
N THR A 62 -9.67 6.79 -9.49
CA THR A 62 -8.56 7.48 -8.82
C THR A 62 -8.51 7.03 -7.37
N VAL A 63 -7.41 6.40 -6.99
CA VAL A 63 -7.12 5.98 -5.61
C VAL A 63 -6.21 7.02 -4.97
N ARG A 64 -6.78 7.95 -4.22
CA ARG A 64 -6.07 9.14 -3.71
C ARG A 64 -5.00 8.78 -2.68
N SER A 65 -5.28 7.76 -1.87
CA SER A 65 -4.37 7.26 -0.84
C SER A 65 -3.11 6.62 -1.39
N LEU A 66 -3.04 6.42 -2.72
CA LEU A 66 -1.86 5.95 -3.45
C LEU A 66 -1.17 7.07 -4.25
N ALA A 67 -1.42 8.33 -3.92
CA ALA A 67 -0.64 9.46 -4.44
C ALA A 67 0.87 9.25 -4.20
N SER A 68 1.70 9.81 -5.08
CA SER A 68 3.16 9.74 -4.97
C SER A 68 3.71 10.37 -3.69
N SER A 69 2.97 11.32 -3.11
CA SER A 69 3.27 11.98 -1.83
C SER A 69 2.60 11.31 -0.63
N SER A 70 1.90 10.19 -0.83
CA SER A 70 1.14 9.53 0.24
C SER A 70 2.08 9.03 1.36
N PRO A 71 1.81 9.38 2.63
CA PRO A 71 2.59 8.85 3.75
C PRO A 71 2.31 7.37 4.02
N HIS A 72 1.27 6.80 3.42
CA HIS A 72 0.79 5.44 3.67
C HIS A 72 1.43 4.40 2.75
N LEU A 73 1.94 4.82 1.60
CA LEU A 73 2.54 3.94 0.60
C LEU A 73 4.07 4.00 0.70
N HIS A 74 4.65 3.00 1.33
CA HIS A 74 6.11 2.80 1.32
C HIS A 74 6.50 1.98 0.10
N GLY A 75 7.34 2.53 -0.77
CA GLY A 75 7.80 1.87 -1.99
C GLY A 75 7.21 2.49 -3.27
N GLU A 76 7.48 1.84 -4.39
CA GLU A 76 6.95 2.24 -5.70
C GLU A 76 5.77 1.34 -6.12
N VAL A 77 4.92 1.81 -7.03
CA VAL A 77 3.93 0.96 -7.69
C VAL A 77 4.61 0.31 -8.88
N GLY A 78 4.80 -1.00 -8.82
CA GLY A 78 5.42 -1.78 -9.91
C GLY A 78 4.42 -2.21 -10.98
N SER A 79 3.22 -2.60 -10.57
CA SER A 79 2.15 -2.97 -11.50
C SER A 79 0.76 -2.75 -10.90
N VAL A 80 -0.23 -2.59 -11.79
CA VAL A 80 -1.65 -2.52 -11.46
C VAL A 80 -2.40 -3.46 -12.38
N GLU A 81 -3.24 -4.32 -11.80
CA GLU A 81 -4.05 -5.31 -12.51
C GLU A 81 -5.50 -5.24 -12.02
N LEU A 82 -6.46 -5.44 -12.91
CA LEU A 82 -7.87 -5.60 -12.52
C LEU A 82 -8.16 -7.09 -12.31
N LEU A 83 -8.52 -7.49 -11.09
CA LEU A 83 -8.85 -8.89 -10.80
C LEU A 83 -10.05 -9.36 -11.63
N GLY A 84 -9.94 -10.57 -12.18
CA GLY A 84 -10.95 -11.16 -13.07
C GLY A 84 -10.86 -10.69 -14.53
N SER A 85 -9.97 -9.75 -14.85
CA SER A 85 -9.66 -9.36 -16.23
C SER A 85 -8.31 -9.91 -16.65
N ALA A 86 -8.23 -10.52 -17.84
CA ALA A 86 -6.96 -10.86 -18.48
C ALA A 86 -6.35 -9.67 -19.23
N SER A 87 -7.13 -8.61 -19.46
CA SER A 87 -6.69 -7.41 -20.17
C SER A 87 -5.88 -6.50 -19.25
N PRO A 88 -4.71 -5.98 -19.70
CA PRO A 88 -3.95 -5.01 -18.96
C PRO A 88 -4.74 -3.71 -18.80
N VAL A 89 -4.54 -3.02 -17.67
CA VAL A 89 -5.10 -1.70 -17.42
C VAL A 89 -4.05 -0.62 -17.68
N LYS A 90 -4.48 0.52 -18.21
CA LYS A 90 -3.61 1.70 -18.26
C LYS A 90 -3.67 2.41 -16.93
N TRP A 91 -2.53 2.83 -16.42
CA TRP A 91 -2.46 3.54 -15.17
C TRP A 91 -1.33 4.56 -15.15
N SER A 92 -1.50 5.59 -14.33
CA SER A 92 -0.49 6.59 -14.01
C SER A 92 -0.58 6.92 -12.53
N ARG A 93 0.48 7.49 -11.96
CA ARG A 93 0.50 7.91 -10.56
C ARG A 93 1.12 9.29 -10.45
N ASP A 94 0.45 10.19 -9.77
CA ASP A 94 0.93 11.54 -9.50
C ASP A 94 0.65 11.96 -8.05
N ALA A 95 0.81 13.26 -7.75
CA ALA A 95 0.63 13.79 -6.40
C ALA A 95 -0.82 13.76 -5.89
N THR A 96 -1.79 13.46 -6.77
CA THR A 96 -3.22 13.42 -6.47
C THR A 96 -3.76 11.99 -6.31
N GLY A 97 -3.09 10.99 -6.87
CA GLY A 97 -3.46 9.60 -6.69
C GLY A 97 -2.81 8.62 -7.68
N LEU A 98 -3.26 7.37 -7.58
CA LEU A 98 -3.11 6.37 -8.63
C LEU A 98 -4.35 6.43 -9.53
N HIS A 99 -4.17 6.73 -10.81
CA HIS A 99 -5.22 6.81 -11.82
C HIS A 99 -5.21 5.54 -12.67
N VAL A 100 -6.37 4.92 -12.85
CA VAL A 100 -6.52 3.68 -13.61
C VAL A 100 -7.66 3.82 -14.60
N GLU A 101 -7.40 3.51 -15.87
CA GLU A 101 -8.41 3.38 -16.90
C GLU A 101 -8.88 1.93 -16.97
N LEU A 102 -10.18 1.72 -16.76
CA LEU A 102 -10.81 0.42 -16.76
C LEU A 102 -11.10 -0.05 -18.19
N PRO A 103 -11.05 -1.36 -18.46
CA PRO A 103 -11.50 -1.91 -19.72
C PRO A 103 -13.00 -1.68 -19.89
N ALA A 104 -13.44 -1.55 -21.15
CA ALA A 104 -14.88 -1.43 -21.47
C ALA A 104 -15.67 -2.70 -21.07
N ALA A 105 -15.02 -3.87 -21.09
CA ALA A 105 -15.60 -5.13 -20.64
C ALA A 105 -15.46 -5.26 -19.12
N ARG A 106 -16.59 -5.30 -18.42
CA ARG A 106 -16.64 -5.54 -16.97
C ARG A 106 -16.37 -7.02 -16.69
N PRO A 107 -15.33 -7.36 -15.91
CA PRO A 107 -15.06 -8.75 -15.55
C PRO A 107 -16.06 -9.30 -14.53
N SER A 108 -16.76 -8.44 -13.79
CA SER A 108 -17.87 -8.83 -12.92
C SER A 108 -18.83 -7.67 -12.69
N ASP A 109 -20.08 -7.97 -12.35
CA ASP A 109 -21.11 -6.97 -12.02
C ASP A 109 -21.02 -6.47 -10.57
N TYR A 110 -20.17 -7.06 -9.72
CA TYR A 110 -20.25 -6.90 -8.27
C TYR A 110 -19.10 -6.12 -7.63
N ALA A 111 -17.85 -6.43 -7.97
CA ALA A 111 -16.71 -5.80 -7.28
C ALA A 111 -15.55 -5.54 -8.22
N LEU A 112 -15.11 -4.28 -8.23
CA LEU A 112 -13.91 -3.84 -8.92
C LEU A 112 -12.76 -3.90 -7.93
N ALA A 113 -11.86 -4.86 -8.10
CA ALA A 113 -10.69 -5.02 -7.23
C ALA A 113 -9.41 -4.84 -8.06
N LEU A 114 -8.67 -3.78 -7.74
CA LEU A 114 -7.35 -3.54 -8.31
C LEU A 114 -6.30 -4.22 -7.43
N ARG A 115 -5.46 -5.04 -8.05
CA ARG A 115 -4.25 -5.59 -7.45
C ARG A 115 -3.10 -4.63 -7.77
N VAL A 116 -2.49 -4.07 -6.74
CA VAL A 116 -1.37 -3.15 -6.83
C VAL A 116 -0.14 -3.85 -6.26
N GLN A 117 0.84 -4.12 -7.11
CA GLN A 117 2.12 -4.68 -6.66
C GLN A 117 3.03 -3.54 -6.21
N LYS A 118 3.34 -3.50 -4.92
CA LYS A 118 4.38 -2.63 -4.38
C LYS A 118 5.73 -3.25 -4.71
N THR A 119 6.68 -2.42 -5.11
CA THR A 119 8.09 -2.79 -5.12
C THR A 119 8.77 -2.08 -3.96
N ALA A 120 9.73 -2.76 -3.33
CA ALA A 120 10.62 -2.08 -2.40
C ALA A 120 11.22 -0.87 -3.12
N ARG A 121 11.29 0.28 -2.44
CA ARG A 121 12.14 1.36 -2.93
C ARG A 121 13.53 0.75 -3.07
N SER A 122 14.06 0.72 -4.29
CA SER A 122 15.48 0.43 -4.44
C SER A 122 16.18 1.59 -3.76
N ASP A 123 16.75 1.34 -2.58
CA ASP A 123 17.66 2.26 -1.94
C ASP A 123 18.95 2.30 -2.77
N ALA A 124 18.88 2.91 -3.96
CA ALA A 124 20.04 3.38 -4.70
C ALA A 124 20.54 4.64 -3.99
N GLY A 125 21.13 4.41 -2.83
CA GLY A 125 21.53 5.44 -1.87
C GLY A 125 22.18 4.81 -0.66
N ALA A 126 23.13 3.90 -0.89
CA ALA A 126 24.11 3.55 0.12
C ALA A 126 24.72 4.85 0.68
N HIS A 127 24.50 5.12 1.97
CA HIS A 127 25.34 6.05 2.71
C HIS A 127 26.61 5.29 3.09
N PRO A 128 27.80 5.60 2.55
CA PRO A 128 29.02 4.90 2.92
C PRO A 128 29.60 5.51 4.19
N ASN A 129 28.87 5.46 5.31
CA ASN A 129 29.47 5.48 6.66
C ASN A 129 28.40 5.37 7.75
N CYS A 130 28.21 4.17 8.28
CA CYS A 130 27.95 4.04 9.70
C CYS A 130 28.66 2.78 10.16
N ALA A 131 29.91 2.97 10.61
CA ALA A 131 30.76 1.91 11.12
C ALA A 131 30.07 1.16 12.29
N PRO A 132 30.32 -0.15 12.46
CA PRO A 132 29.82 -0.86 13.63
C PRO A 132 30.43 -0.24 14.89
N ALA A 133 29.56 0.00 15.88
CA ALA A 133 29.93 0.51 17.20
C ALA A 133 31.08 -0.33 17.78
N ARG A 134 32.20 0.34 18.12
CA ARG A 134 33.27 -0.27 18.89
C ARG A 134 32.72 -0.64 20.27
N SER A 135 32.89 -1.90 20.63
CA SER A 135 32.73 -2.40 22.00
C SER A 135 33.58 -1.58 22.97
N GLY A 136 32.92 -1.02 23.98
CA GLY A 136 33.58 -0.49 25.17
C GLY A 136 33.94 -1.60 26.15
N GLU A 137 34.91 -1.26 27.01
CA GLU A 137 35.34 -1.93 28.25
C GLU A 137 36.31 -3.13 28.06
N ARG A 138 37.51 -3.14 28.67
CA ARG A 138 37.88 -2.65 30.00
C ARG A 138 39.30 -2.07 30.09
N SER A 139 39.38 -1.15 31.06
CA SER A 139 40.56 -0.61 31.74
C SER A 139 41.44 -1.68 32.41
N GLY A 140 42.75 -1.40 32.44
CA GLY A 140 43.60 -1.67 33.61
C GLY A 140 44.56 -2.86 33.53
N ALA A 141 45.84 -2.60 33.21
CA ALA A 141 47.02 -3.11 33.95
C ALA A 141 48.35 -2.67 33.31
N GLU A 142 49.01 -1.76 34.03
CA GLU A 142 50.45 -1.74 34.36
C GLU A 142 51.55 -1.70 33.27
N LEU A 143 52.20 -0.54 33.23
CA LEU A 143 53.47 -0.25 32.57
C LEU A 143 54.65 -0.94 33.27
N ALA A 144 55.39 -1.71 32.47
CA ALA A 144 56.84 -1.92 32.46
C ALA A 144 57.67 -1.59 33.71
N ARG A 145 58.35 -2.62 34.24
CA ARG A 145 59.71 -2.47 34.78
C ARG A 145 60.68 -3.45 34.13
N ILE A 146 61.81 -2.86 33.76
CA ILE A 146 62.97 -3.41 33.06
C ILE A 146 63.95 -3.99 34.09
N ARG A 147 64.64 -5.08 33.72
CA ARG A 147 66.03 -5.51 34.05
C ARG A 147 66.13 -6.89 34.70
N GLY A 148 66.98 -7.74 34.10
CA GLY A 148 67.77 -8.70 34.87
C GLY A 148 68.17 -9.97 34.11
N LEU A 149 69.40 -9.92 33.56
CA LEU A 149 70.33 -11.03 33.27
C LEU A 149 69.95 -12.07 32.20
#